data_AF-A0A956DVN5-F1
#
_entry.id   AF-A0A956DVN5-F1
#
_cell.length_a   1.000
_cell.length_b   1.000
_cell.length_c   1.000
_cell.angle_alpha   90.00
_cell.angle_beta   90.00
_cell.angle_gamma   90.00
#
_symmetry.space_group_name_H-M   'P 1'
#
loop_
_entity.id
_entity.type
_entity.pdbx_description
1 polymer ?
#
loop_
_entity_poly.entity_id
_entity_poly.type
_entity_poly.pdbx_seq_one_letter_code
_entity_poly.pdbx_strand_id
1 'polypeptide(L)'
;MSAGDAAEPKLGERDAGIVRSRFALEDLGFEVFVIDASDDLAGQVEDRLEEVGPLEQLVIYASCLLAVVDDDQCFLCLNPDEPDVGDSLPDVLSVVQGRAEQILLVADLRLDDPEANRSALGDAMAALDAAVSPSDTGVELIASIRPLDAHPERIPSRLTASLLEAIDDTEGPVLARRLYARAIQAGDFGEWPHVLT
;
A
#
# COMPACT_ATOMS: atom_id res chain seq x y z
N MET A 1 33.06 -17.24 10.49
CA MET A 1 31.98 -17.35 9.49
C MET A 1 31.39 -15.95 9.39
N SER A 2 31.66 -15.24 8.30
CA SER A 2 31.04 -13.93 8.08
C SER A 2 29.55 -14.17 7.87
N ALA A 3 28.71 -13.42 8.58
CA ALA A 3 27.31 -13.28 8.20
C ALA A 3 27.30 -12.92 6.71
N GLY A 4 26.60 -13.72 5.91
CA GLY A 4 26.47 -13.46 4.48
C GLY A 4 25.92 -12.07 4.29
N ASP A 5 26.54 -11.32 3.39
CA ASP A 5 26.08 -10.04 2.89
C ASP A 5 24.75 -10.29 2.17
N ALA A 6 23.65 -10.32 2.94
CA ALA A 6 22.33 -10.29 2.35
C ALA A 6 22.21 -8.93 1.67
N ALA A 7 21.95 -8.93 0.36
CA ALA A 7 21.70 -7.70 -0.38
C ALA A 7 20.65 -6.86 0.38
N GLU A 8 20.90 -5.56 0.51
CA GLU A 8 19.91 -4.67 1.12
C GLU A 8 18.61 -4.76 0.30
N PRO A 9 17.45 -4.88 0.97
CA PRO A 9 16.17 -4.92 0.26
C PRO A 9 15.99 -3.63 -0.53
N LYS A 10 15.45 -3.75 -1.74
CA LYS A 10 15.04 -2.55 -2.48
C LYS A 10 13.84 -1.91 -1.80
N LEU A 11 13.53 -0.70 -2.25
CA LEU A 11 12.43 0.09 -1.74
C LEU A 11 11.13 -0.72 -1.68
N GLY A 12 10.51 -0.78 -0.51
CA GLY A 12 9.23 -1.45 -0.29
C GLY A 12 9.26 -2.99 -0.27
N GLU A 13 10.34 -3.65 -0.74
CA GLU A 13 10.44 -5.12 -0.78
C GLU A 13 10.34 -5.74 0.61
N ARG A 14 10.95 -5.09 1.62
CA ARG A 14 10.92 -5.57 3.00
C ARG A 14 9.49 -5.59 3.54
N ASP A 15 8.77 -4.51 3.34
CA ASP A 15 7.40 -4.33 3.80
C ASP A 15 6.46 -5.31 3.09
N ALA A 16 6.49 -5.34 1.76
CA ALA A 16 5.70 -6.25 0.93
C ALA A 16 5.99 -7.73 1.27
N GLY A 17 7.26 -8.08 1.51
CA GLY A 17 7.66 -9.44 1.87
C GLY A 17 7.08 -9.90 3.21
N ILE A 18 7.02 -9.02 4.21
CA ILE A 18 6.45 -9.35 5.53
C ILE A 18 4.93 -9.43 5.46
N VAL A 19 4.28 -8.46 4.80
CA VAL A 19 2.82 -8.48 4.60
C VAL A 19 2.39 -9.74 3.86
N ARG A 20 3.05 -10.06 2.75
CA ARG A 20 2.81 -11.32 2.01
C ARG A 20 2.95 -12.53 2.92
N SER A 21 4.03 -12.61 3.68
CA SER A 21 4.29 -13.76 4.56
C SER A 21 3.20 -13.94 5.61
N ARG A 22 2.65 -12.83 6.12
CA ARG A 22 1.59 -12.87 7.12
C ARG A 22 0.22 -13.20 6.50
N PHE A 23 -0.14 -12.54 5.40
CA PHE A 23 -1.42 -12.72 4.70
C PHE A 23 -1.57 -14.12 4.10
N ALA A 24 -0.46 -14.78 3.74
CA ALA A 24 -0.47 -16.13 3.19
C ALA A 24 -0.70 -17.24 4.23
N LEU A 25 -0.79 -16.90 5.53
CA LEU A 25 -1.10 -17.88 6.56
C LEU A 25 -2.60 -18.23 6.52
N GLU A 26 -2.91 -19.51 6.72
CA GLU A 26 -4.27 -20.06 6.59
C GLU A 26 -5.28 -19.42 7.55
N ASP A 27 -4.81 -18.87 8.68
CA ASP A 27 -5.66 -18.26 9.71
C ASP A 27 -6.36 -16.99 9.23
N LEU A 28 -5.80 -16.29 8.23
CA LEU A 28 -6.41 -15.09 7.67
C LEU A 28 -7.32 -15.37 6.47
N GLY A 29 -7.19 -16.55 5.85
CA GLY A 29 -8.06 -16.96 4.73
C GLY A 29 -7.87 -16.16 3.44
N PHE A 30 -6.77 -15.42 3.29
CA PHE A 30 -6.46 -14.72 2.04
C PHE A 30 -5.67 -15.61 1.08
N GLU A 31 -6.03 -15.54 -0.20
CA GLU A 31 -5.14 -15.94 -1.27
C GLU A 31 -4.30 -14.73 -1.68
N VAL A 32 -2.97 -14.85 -1.62
CA VAL A 32 -2.05 -13.74 -1.88
C VAL A 32 -1.44 -13.86 -3.26
N PHE A 33 -1.64 -12.84 -4.08
CA PHE A 33 -1.00 -12.65 -5.37
C PHE A 33 0.09 -11.58 -5.26
N VAL A 34 1.23 -11.79 -5.92
CA VAL A 34 2.33 -10.81 -5.97
C VAL A 34 2.41 -10.30 -7.39
N ILE A 35 2.30 -8.98 -7.55
CA ILE A 35 2.42 -8.29 -8.82
C ILE A 35 3.89 -8.21 -9.23
N ASP A 36 4.20 -8.40 -10.52
CA ASP A 36 5.49 -8.03 -11.07
C ASP A 36 5.55 -6.51 -11.25
N ALA A 37 6.40 -5.86 -10.47
CA ALA A 37 6.58 -4.41 -10.48
C ALA A 37 7.14 -3.87 -11.81
N SER A 38 7.64 -4.74 -12.68
CA SER A 38 8.23 -4.39 -13.97
C SER A 38 7.22 -4.39 -15.12
N ASP A 39 5.96 -4.74 -14.84
CA ASP A 39 4.89 -4.91 -15.83
C ASP A 39 3.65 -4.09 -15.41
N ASP A 40 2.68 -3.95 -16.32
CA ASP A 40 1.44 -3.18 -16.12
C ASP A 40 0.65 -3.71 -14.91
N LEU A 41 0.55 -2.93 -13.83
CA LEU A 41 -0.16 -3.30 -12.60
C LEU A 41 -1.66 -3.38 -12.86
N ALA A 42 -2.24 -2.40 -13.57
CA ALA A 42 -3.68 -2.37 -13.82
C ALA A 42 -4.10 -3.59 -14.65
N GLY A 43 -3.34 -3.92 -15.70
CA GLY A 43 -3.55 -5.12 -16.51
C GLY A 43 -3.39 -6.43 -15.72
N GLN A 44 -2.33 -6.58 -14.92
CA GLN A 44 -2.12 -7.77 -14.09
C GLN A 44 -3.25 -7.97 -13.06
N VAL A 45 -3.73 -6.88 -12.45
CA VAL A 45 -4.85 -6.94 -11.51
C VAL A 45 -6.14 -7.30 -12.23
N GLU A 46 -6.39 -6.74 -13.43
CA GLU A 46 -7.57 -7.06 -14.23
C GLU A 46 -7.60 -8.56 -14.57
N ASP A 47 -6.53 -9.06 -15.19
CA ASP A 47 -6.39 -10.47 -15.59
C ASP A 47 -6.62 -11.40 -14.39
N ARG A 48 -6.03 -11.06 -13.23
CA ARG A 48 -6.18 -11.90 -12.03
C ARG A 48 -7.60 -11.89 -11.49
N LEU A 49 -8.26 -10.74 -11.47
CA LEU A 49 -9.65 -10.63 -11.00
C LEU A 49 -10.64 -11.29 -11.97
N GLU A 50 -10.33 -11.34 -13.26
CA GLU A 50 -11.11 -12.13 -14.23
C GLU A 50 -11.00 -13.64 -13.99
N GLU A 51 -9.81 -14.13 -13.64
CA GLU A 51 -9.60 -15.55 -13.33
C GLU A 51 -10.32 -15.99 -12.05
N VAL A 52 -10.29 -15.15 -11.00
CA VAL A 52 -10.85 -15.49 -9.69
C VAL A 52 -12.37 -15.27 -9.64
N GLY A 53 -12.88 -14.27 -10.35
CA GLY A 53 -14.29 -13.88 -10.33
C GLY A 53 -14.65 -12.98 -9.13
N PRO A 54 -15.95 -12.84 -8.80
CA PRO A 54 -16.42 -11.93 -7.75
C PRO A 54 -15.88 -12.31 -6.37
N LEU A 55 -15.49 -11.30 -5.59
CA LEU A 55 -14.90 -11.46 -4.26
C LEU A 55 -15.79 -10.85 -3.16
N GLU A 56 -15.72 -11.41 -1.95
CA GLU A 56 -16.27 -10.73 -0.78
C GLU A 56 -15.36 -9.57 -0.35
N GLN A 57 -14.04 -9.79 -0.39
CA GLN A 57 -13.04 -8.83 0.07
C GLN A 57 -11.83 -8.82 -0.87
N LEU A 58 -11.29 -7.63 -1.09
CA LEU A 58 -10.04 -7.39 -1.81
C LEU A 58 -9.16 -6.46 -0.98
N VAL A 59 -7.91 -6.85 -0.76
CA VAL A 59 -6.89 -6.02 -0.11
C VAL A 59 -5.76 -5.80 -1.10
N ILE A 60 -5.46 -4.54 -1.38
CA ILE A 60 -4.33 -4.12 -2.19
C ILE A 60 -3.31 -3.51 -1.24
N TYR A 61 -2.10 -4.05 -1.24
CA TYR A 61 -0.99 -3.53 -0.46
C TYR A 61 0.10 -3.02 -1.40
N ALA A 62 0.46 -1.73 -1.27
CA ALA A 62 1.52 -1.10 -2.04
C ALA A 62 2.52 -0.44 -1.09
N SER A 63 3.81 -0.72 -1.27
CA SER A 63 4.91 0.00 -0.62
C SER A 63 5.89 0.43 -1.70
N CYS A 64 5.89 1.71 -2.06
CA CYS A 64 6.54 2.20 -3.26
C CYS A 64 6.80 3.72 -3.21
N LEU A 65 7.44 4.25 -4.25
CA LEU A 65 7.50 5.70 -4.47
C LEU A 65 6.12 6.20 -4.94
N LEU A 66 5.77 7.42 -4.53
CA LEU A 66 4.62 8.16 -5.03
C LEU A 66 5.13 9.35 -5.82
N ALA A 67 4.69 9.45 -7.07
CA ALA A 67 4.79 10.68 -7.85
C ALA A 67 3.41 11.34 -7.89
N VAL A 68 3.38 12.65 -7.64
CA VAL A 68 2.20 13.49 -7.86
C VAL A 68 2.46 14.28 -9.13
N VAL A 69 1.71 14.01 -10.17
CA VAL A 69 1.84 14.66 -11.48
C VAL A 69 0.85 15.81 -11.62
N ASP A 70 0.94 16.56 -12.72
CA ASP A 70 0.02 17.66 -13.02
C ASP A 70 -1.46 17.21 -12.89
N ASP A 71 -2.32 18.12 -12.40
CA ASP A 71 -3.73 17.85 -12.04
C ASP A 71 -3.96 16.95 -10.80
N ASP A 72 -3.01 16.92 -9.86
CA ASP A 72 -3.11 16.19 -8.58
C ASP A 72 -3.32 14.68 -8.74
N GLN A 73 -2.85 14.11 -9.86
CA GLN A 73 -2.93 12.67 -10.08
C GLN A 73 -1.79 11.94 -9.37
N CYS A 74 -2.14 10.88 -8.64
CA CYS A 74 -1.19 10.02 -7.96
C CYS A 74 -0.74 8.88 -8.87
N PHE A 75 0.57 8.69 -8.97
CA PHE A 75 1.21 7.61 -9.71
C PHE A 75 2.05 6.75 -8.77
N LEU A 76 1.79 5.44 -8.78
CA LEU A 76 2.48 4.45 -7.97
C LEU A 76 3.72 3.97 -8.74
N CYS A 77 4.90 4.41 -8.33
CA CYS A 77 6.18 4.05 -8.94
C CYS A 77 6.68 2.72 -8.35
N LEU A 78 6.30 1.61 -8.99
CA LEU A 78 6.45 0.26 -8.43
C LEU A 78 7.85 -0.32 -8.59
N ASN A 79 8.56 0.03 -9.66
CA ASN A 79 9.90 -0.47 -9.93
C ASN A 79 10.97 0.52 -9.42
N PRO A 80 11.73 0.19 -8.37
CA PRO A 80 12.76 1.09 -7.86
C PRO A 80 13.94 1.28 -8.82
N ASP A 81 14.17 0.34 -9.75
CA ASP A 81 15.22 0.45 -10.76
C ASP A 81 14.78 1.32 -11.96
N GLU A 82 13.46 1.44 -12.18
CA GLU A 82 12.84 2.21 -13.25
C GLU A 82 11.67 3.03 -12.68
N PRO A 83 11.91 4.15 -11.97
CA PRO A 83 10.88 4.90 -11.24
C PRO A 83 9.75 5.47 -12.11
N ASP A 84 9.99 5.59 -13.43
CA ASP A 84 8.98 6.00 -14.41
C ASP A 84 8.01 4.85 -14.77
N VAL A 85 8.29 3.63 -14.31
CA VAL A 85 7.44 2.45 -14.48
C VAL A 85 6.54 2.29 -13.26
N GLY A 86 5.24 2.24 -13.54
CA GLY A 86 4.20 2.21 -12.54
C GLY A 86 2.83 2.47 -13.17
N ASP A 87 1.85 2.71 -12.31
CA ASP A 87 0.48 2.97 -12.76
C ASP A 87 -0.15 4.14 -12.03
N SER A 88 -1.02 4.82 -12.77
CA SER A 88 -1.89 5.85 -12.20
C SER A 88 -2.85 5.17 -11.22
N LEU A 89 -2.95 5.71 -10.01
CA LEU A 89 -3.86 5.20 -9.01
C LEU A 89 -5.32 5.19 -9.50
N PRO A 90 -5.83 6.23 -10.20
CA PRO A 90 -7.14 6.16 -10.86
C PRO A 90 -7.34 4.94 -11.76
N ASP A 91 -6.33 4.53 -12.53
CA ASP A 91 -6.44 3.38 -13.43
C ASP A 91 -6.53 2.07 -12.64
N VAL A 92 -5.67 1.91 -11.61
CA VAL A 92 -5.74 0.76 -10.69
C VAL A 92 -7.11 0.68 -10.01
N LEU A 93 -7.64 1.82 -9.53
CA LEU A 93 -8.95 1.89 -8.90
C LEU A 93 -10.07 1.52 -9.88
N SER A 94 -9.99 1.96 -11.12
CA SER A 94 -11.01 1.67 -12.15
C SER A 94 -11.16 0.17 -12.42
N VAL A 95 -10.06 -0.58 -12.34
CA VAL A 95 -10.05 -2.03 -12.58
C VAL A 95 -10.70 -2.79 -11.43
N VAL A 96 -10.47 -2.34 -10.19
CA VAL A 96 -10.96 -3.04 -8.98
C VAL A 96 -12.37 -2.64 -8.57
N GLN A 97 -12.85 -1.48 -9.04
CA GLN A 97 -14.20 -0.99 -8.77
C GLN A 97 -15.26 -2.03 -9.11
N GLY A 98 -16.08 -2.38 -8.12
CA GLY A 98 -17.18 -3.35 -8.26
C GLY A 98 -16.74 -4.82 -8.37
N ARG A 99 -15.45 -5.13 -8.22
CA ARG A 99 -14.92 -6.51 -8.23
C ARG A 99 -15.08 -7.23 -6.88
N ALA A 100 -15.21 -6.48 -5.79
CA ALA A 100 -15.46 -7.01 -4.46
C ALA A 100 -16.52 -6.20 -3.68
N GLU A 101 -17.17 -6.82 -2.69
CA GLU A 101 -18.08 -6.10 -1.79
C GLU A 101 -17.35 -5.09 -0.88
N GLN A 102 -16.10 -5.39 -0.55
CA GLN A 102 -15.22 -4.55 0.28
C GLN A 102 -13.83 -4.50 -0.34
N ILE A 103 -13.32 -3.29 -0.57
CA ILE A 103 -11.99 -3.07 -1.14
C ILE A 103 -11.21 -2.18 -0.18
N LEU A 104 -10.01 -2.63 0.22
CA LEU A 104 -9.09 -1.86 1.04
C LEU A 104 -7.78 -1.64 0.27
N LEU A 105 -7.38 -0.39 0.10
CA LEU A 105 -6.05 -0.03 -0.33
C LEU A 105 -5.20 0.37 0.88
N VAL A 106 -4.08 -0.32 1.07
CA VAL A 106 -3.04 0.02 2.04
C VAL A 106 -1.81 0.50 1.30
N ALA A 107 -1.47 1.78 1.46
CA ALA A 107 -0.41 2.44 0.72
C ALA A 107 0.66 3.01 1.67
N ASP A 108 1.84 2.36 1.69
CA ASP A 108 3.02 2.84 2.39
C ASP A 108 3.97 3.57 1.43
N LEU A 109 3.76 4.88 1.28
CA LEU A 109 4.30 5.66 0.18
C LEU A 109 5.46 6.56 0.59
N ARG A 110 6.33 6.84 -0.38
CA ARG A 110 7.53 7.65 -0.20
C ARG A 110 7.62 8.70 -1.30
N LEU A 111 7.96 9.95 -0.95
CA LEU A 111 8.29 10.98 -1.93
C LEU A 111 9.80 11.02 -2.13
N ASP A 112 10.24 10.90 -3.39
CA ASP A 112 11.62 11.17 -3.78
C ASP A 112 11.84 12.68 -4.00
N ASP A 113 11.60 13.44 -2.93
CA ASP A 113 11.87 14.87 -2.89
C ASP A 113 12.65 15.18 -1.59
N PRO A 114 13.95 15.49 -1.68
CA PRO A 114 14.77 15.79 -0.50
C PRO A 114 14.37 17.11 0.18
N GLU A 115 13.60 17.97 -0.50
CA GLU A 115 13.05 19.21 0.05
C GLU A 115 11.60 19.07 0.52
N ALA A 116 11.03 17.85 0.46
CA ALA A 116 9.67 17.55 0.88
C ALA A 116 9.44 17.98 2.34
N ASN A 117 8.79 19.12 2.48
CA ASN A 117 8.38 19.66 3.77
C ASN A 117 6.96 19.19 4.10
N ARG A 118 6.46 19.56 5.29
CA ARG A 118 5.12 19.19 5.75
C ARG A 118 4.00 19.63 4.80
N SER A 119 4.18 20.73 4.06
CA SER A 119 3.21 21.18 3.06
C SER A 119 3.17 20.20 1.88
N ALA A 120 4.32 19.92 1.28
CA ALA A 120 4.41 19.00 0.13
C ALA A 120 3.85 17.61 0.45
N LEU A 121 4.16 17.08 1.63
CA LEU A 121 3.60 15.82 2.10
C LEU A 121 2.08 15.91 2.30
N GLY A 122 1.58 17.06 2.79
CA GLY A 122 0.14 17.31 2.94
C GLY A 122 -0.60 17.44 1.61
N ASP A 123 0.03 18.06 0.61
CA ASP A 123 -0.50 18.21 -0.74
C ASP A 123 -0.58 16.85 -1.43
N ALA A 124 0.49 16.04 -1.35
CA ALA A 124 0.49 14.66 -1.86
C ALA A 124 -0.57 13.79 -1.18
N MET A 125 -0.80 14.03 0.12
CA MET A 125 -1.83 13.33 0.85
C MET A 125 -3.25 13.76 0.42
N ALA A 126 -3.46 15.05 0.16
CA ALA A 126 -4.74 15.55 -0.35
C ALA A 126 -5.04 15.02 -1.76
N ALA A 127 -4.03 14.93 -2.63
CA ALA A 127 -4.13 14.29 -3.94
C ALA A 127 -4.55 12.81 -3.81
N LEU A 128 -3.93 12.08 -2.89
CA LEU A 128 -4.26 10.67 -2.64
C LEU A 128 -5.70 10.48 -2.13
N ASP A 129 -6.13 11.33 -1.20
CA ASP A 129 -7.51 11.33 -0.68
C ASP A 129 -8.54 11.60 -1.80
N ALA A 130 -8.26 12.60 -2.64
CA ALA A 130 -9.10 12.95 -3.78
C ALA A 130 -9.20 11.81 -4.81
N ALA A 131 -8.10 11.07 -5.04
CA ALA A 131 -8.08 9.95 -5.97
C ALA A 131 -8.92 8.75 -5.49
N VAL A 132 -8.95 8.48 -4.18
CA VAL A 132 -9.60 7.27 -3.63
C VAL A 132 -11.04 7.51 -3.15
N SER A 133 -11.48 8.77 -2.95
CA SER A 133 -12.85 9.17 -2.57
C SER A 133 -13.87 8.01 -2.48
N PRO A 134 -14.13 7.44 -1.29
CA PRO A 134 -14.89 6.19 -1.18
C PRO A 134 -16.32 6.28 -1.71
N SER A 135 -16.91 7.47 -1.73
CA SER A 135 -18.22 7.70 -2.33
C SER A 135 -18.25 7.46 -3.83
N ASP A 136 -17.11 7.59 -4.49
CA ASP A 136 -16.96 7.47 -5.94
C ASP A 136 -16.38 6.10 -6.32
N THR A 137 -15.49 5.54 -5.50
CA THR A 137 -14.75 4.32 -5.82
C THR A 137 -15.25 3.07 -5.08
N GLY A 138 -15.91 3.22 -3.93
CA GLY A 138 -16.19 2.11 -3.01
C GLY A 138 -14.94 1.49 -2.37
N VAL A 139 -13.78 2.16 -2.47
CA VAL A 139 -12.50 1.72 -1.91
C VAL A 139 -12.20 2.48 -0.63
N GLU A 140 -11.89 1.76 0.44
CA GLU A 140 -11.36 2.33 1.69
C GLU A 140 -9.83 2.53 1.55
N LEU A 141 -9.31 3.62 2.11
CA LEU A 141 -7.88 3.96 2.04
C LEU A 141 -7.22 4.02 3.41
N ILE A 142 -6.06 3.37 3.49
CA ILE A 142 -5.06 3.55 4.53
C ILE A 142 -3.77 4.00 3.87
N ALA A 143 -3.31 5.20 4.20
CA ALA A 143 -2.06 5.68 3.64
C ALA A 143 -1.13 6.33 4.66
N SER A 144 0.17 6.14 4.46
CA SER A 144 1.20 6.99 5.03
C SER A 144 2.13 7.45 3.93
N ILE A 145 2.48 8.75 3.93
CA ILE A 145 3.45 9.33 3.00
C ILE A 145 4.62 9.88 3.82
N ARG A 146 5.85 9.51 3.47
CA ARG A 146 7.07 10.04 4.10
C ARG A 146 8.12 10.46 3.06
N PRO A 147 9.13 11.26 3.42
CA PRO A 147 10.33 11.40 2.59
C PRO A 147 11.05 10.06 2.42
N LEU A 148 11.67 9.83 1.27
CA LEU A 148 12.41 8.60 0.95
C LEU A 148 13.42 8.19 2.02
N ASP A 149 14.19 9.15 2.54
CA ASP A 149 15.26 8.89 3.51
C ASP A 149 14.79 8.88 4.98
N ALA A 150 13.49 9.06 5.23
CA ALA A 150 12.99 9.21 6.60
C ALA A 150 13.02 7.92 7.42
N HIS A 151 13.07 6.75 6.77
CA HIS A 151 13.07 5.44 7.43
C HIS A 151 13.86 4.41 6.62
N PRO A 152 14.77 3.62 7.22
CA PRO A 152 15.60 2.70 6.48
C PRO A 152 14.85 1.41 6.09
N GLU A 153 14.94 1.00 4.82
CA GLU A 153 14.23 -0.18 4.26
C GLU A 153 14.55 -1.52 4.91
N ARG A 154 15.63 -1.61 5.69
CA ARG A 154 15.98 -2.83 6.43
C ARG A 154 15.02 -3.17 7.58
N ILE A 155 14.23 -2.20 8.04
CA ILE A 155 13.21 -2.38 9.07
C ILE A 155 11.82 -2.09 8.49
N PRO A 156 10.77 -2.77 8.96
CA PRO A 156 9.40 -2.51 8.50
C PRO A 156 9.02 -1.06 8.75
N SER A 157 8.24 -0.48 7.85
CA SER A 157 7.66 0.83 8.07
C SER A 157 6.72 0.82 9.27
N ARG A 158 6.46 2.02 9.82
CA ARG A 158 5.52 2.18 10.94
C ARG A 158 4.12 1.72 10.55
N LEU A 159 3.68 2.03 9.33
CA LEU A 159 2.38 1.57 8.84
C LEU A 159 2.33 0.04 8.76
N THR A 160 3.34 -0.59 8.16
CA THR A 160 3.41 -2.05 8.06
C THR A 160 3.46 -2.72 9.44
N ALA A 161 4.29 -2.20 10.35
CA ALA A 161 4.40 -2.73 11.70
C ALA A 161 3.05 -2.68 12.45
N SER A 162 2.37 -1.52 12.41
CA SER A 162 1.06 -1.34 13.05
C SER A 162 -0.03 -2.21 12.40
N LEU A 163 0.00 -2.40 11.08
CA LEU A 163 -0.91 -3.29 10.37
C LEU A 163 -0.75 -4.74 10.87
N LEU A 164 0.47 -5.22 10.97
CA LEU A 164 0.76 -6.59 11.40
C LEU A 164 0.37 -6.81 12.87
N GLU A 165 0.66 -5.85 13.75
CA GLU A 165 0.25 -5.90 15.15
C GLU A 165 -1.28 -6.01 15.27
N ALA A 166 -2.02 -5.20 14.50
CA ALA A 166 -3.47 -5.27 14.50
C ALA A 166 -4.03 -6.59 13.96
N ILE A 167 -3.34 -7.21 13.01
CA ILE A 167 -3.66 -8.54 12.49
C ILE A 167 -3.50 -9.60 13.58
N ASP A 168 -2.36 -9.58 14.28
CA ASP A 168 -2.06 -10.57 15.30
C ASP A 168 -2.94 -10.42 16.55
N ASP A 169 -3.41 -9.20 16.86
CA ASP A 169 -4.31 -8.92 17.97
C ASP A 169 -5.81 -9.19 17.66
N THR A 170 -6.12 -9.64 16.45
CA THR A 170 -7.50 -9.91 16.02
C THR A 170 -7.78 -11.40 15.95
N GLU A 171 -8.76 -11.87 16.74
CA GLU A 171 -9.27 -13.24 16.64
C GLU A 171 -10.36 -13.36 15.56
N GLY A 172 -10.20 -14.31 14.63
CA GLY A 172 -11.19 -14.67 13.62
C GLY A 172 -11.02 -13.97 12.26
N PRO A 173 -11.93 -14.22 11.29
CA PRO A 173 -11.82 -13.69 9.94
C PRO A 173 -11.93 -12.17 9.97
N VAL A 174 -11.01 -11.53 9.25
CA VAL A 174 -10.76 -10.13 9.51
C VAL A 174 -11.37 -9.22 8.46
N LEU A 175 -12.28 -8.35 8.89
CA LEU A 175 -12.71 -7.21 8.09
C LEU A 175 -11.57 -6.18 8.07
N ALA A 176 -11.08 -5.83 6.89
CA ALA A 176 -10.14 -4.75 6.60
C ALA A 176 -10.29 -3.53 7.54
N ARG A 177 -11.53 -3.04 7.68
CA ARG A 177 -11.89 -1.89 8.51
C ARG A 177 -11.64 -2.05 10.02
N ARG A 178 -11.69 -3.28 10.55
CA ARG A 178 -11.45 -3.57 11.98
C ARG A 178 -9.97 -3.74 12.33
N LEU A 179 -9.17 -4.32 11.43
CA LEU A 179 -7.69 -4.29 11.54
C LEU A 179 -7.24 -2.85 11.59
N TYR A 180 -7.81 -2.07 10.70
CA TYR A 180 -7.43 -0.70 10.50
C TYR A 180 -7.68 0.18 11.71
N ALA A 181 -8.89 0.16 12.27
CA ALA A 181 -9.22 0.94 13.47
C ALA A 181 -8.29 0.62 14.66
N ARG A 182 -7.79 -0.62 14.75
CA ARG A 182 -6.85 -1.04 15.80
C ARG A 182 -5.41 -0.65 15.50
N ALA A 183 -4.93 -0.87 14.27
CA ALA A 183 -3.60 -0.45 13.83
C ALA A 183 -3.41 1.05 14.07
N ILE A 184 -4.43 1.86 13.79
CA ILE A 184 -4.38 3.31 14.02
C ILE A 184 -4.38 3.67 15.51
N GLN A 185 -5.22 3.01 16.33
CA GLN A 185 -5.32 3.33 17.75
C GLN A 185 -4.07 2.92 18.55
N ALA A 186 -3.36 1.90 18.09
CA ALA A 186 -2.16 1.38 18.74
C ALA A 186 -0.86 1.98 18.17
N GLY A 187 -0.85 2.39 16.90
CA GLY A 187 0.36 2.80 16.17
C GLY A 187 0.81 4.24 16.43
N ASP A 188 2.09 4.41 16.76
CA ASP A 188 2.79 5.71 16.64
C ASP A 188 3.30 5.89 15.20
N PHE A 189 2.50 6.52 14.33
CA PHE A 189 2.87 6.75 12.94
C PHE A 189 3.87 7.90 12.72
N GLY A 190 4.25 8.63 13.78
CA GLY A 190 5.20 9.73 13.72
C GLY A 190 4.59 11.05 13.25
N GLU A 191 5.41 11.95 12.72
CA GLU A 191 4.99 13.32 12.33
C GLU A 191 4.50 13.45 10.87
N TRP A 192 4.39 12.34 10.16
CA TRP A 192 4.08 12.33 8.74
C TRP A 192 2.57 12.39 8.50
N PRO A 193 2.11 12.87 7.33
CA PRO A 193 0.68 12.87 7.05
C PRO A 193 0.17 11.44 6.82
N HIS A 194 -1.12 11.27 7.14
CA HIS A 194 -1.87 10.02 6.96
C HIS A 194 -3.26 10.34 6.39
N VAL A 195 -3.79 9.48 5.51
CA VAL A 195 -5.19 9.53 5.06
C VAL A 195 -5.91 8.28 5.48
N LEU A 196 -7.10 8.53 6.05
CA LEU A 196 -8.01 7.52 6.53
C LEU A 196 -9.43 7.88 6.08
N THR A 197 -9.99 7.10 5.16
CA THR A 197 -11.35 7.29 4.65
C THR A 197 -12.17 6.01 4.61
#